data_AF-A0A7K4BFX4-F1
#
_entry.id   AF-A0A7K4BFX4-F1
#
_cell.length_a   1.000
_cell.length_b   1.000
_cell.length_c   1.000
_cell.angle_alpha   90.00
_cell.angle_beta   90.00
_cell.angle_gamma   90.00
#
_symmetry.space_group_name_H-M   'P 1'
#
loop_
_entity.id
_entity.type
_entity.pdbx_description
1 polymer ?
#
loop_
_entity_poly.entity_id
_entity_poly.type
_entity_poly.pdbx_seq_one_letter_code
_entity_poly.pdbx_strand_id
1 'polypeptide(L)' 'VRIAVKPTPSIRRTQRTVDMVGVERNISIEGRHDPCIAPRIVPVAECMLALVIIDALLEHAKYREWSGE' A
#
# COMPACT_ATOMS: atom_id res chain seq x y z
N VAL A 1 -9.34 -11.99 3.08
CA VAL A 1 -8.97 -10.89 2.15
C VAL A 1 -7.76 -11.35 1.34
N ARG A 2 -7.72 -11.10 0.03
CA ARG A 2 -6.55 -11.38 -0.82
C ARG A 2 -6.12 -10.07 -1.48
N ILE A 3 -4.82 -9.84 -1.58
CA ILE A 3 -4.24 -8.58 -2.08
C ILE A 3 -3.25 -8.92 -3.20
N ALA A 4 -3.37 -8.23 -4.33
CA ALA A 4 -2.38 -8.29 -5.40
C ALA A 4 -1.32 -7.21 -5.17
N VAL A 5 -0.05 -7.60 -5.25
CA VAL A 5 1.10 -6.72 -5.01
C VAL A 5 1.98 -6.74 -6.25
N LYS A 6 2.23 -5.57 -6.83
CA LYS A 6 3.22 -5.46 -7.91
C LYS A 6 4.65 -5.68 -7.39
N PRO A 7 5.60 -6.12 -8.23
CA PRO A 7 7.00 -6.17 -7.85
C PRO A 7 7.56 -4.83 -7.37
N THR A 8 8.62 -4.88 -6.56
CA THR A 8 9.34 -3.69 -6.10
C THR A 8 9.83 -2.88 -7.32
N PRO A 9 9.46 -1.59 -7.46
CA PRO A 9 9.81 -0.80 -8.64
C PRO A 9 11.28 -0.38 -8.67
N SER A 10 11.91 -0.17 -7.51
CA SER A 10 13.33 0.12 -7.41
C SER A 10 14.15 -1.17 -7.48
N ILE A 11 14.95 -1.28 -8.52
CA ILE A 11 15.88 -2.39 -8.74
C ILE A 11 17.22 -1.83 -9.23
N ARG A 12 18.28 -2.63 -9.11
CA ARG A 12 19.65 -2.21 -9.51
C ARG A 12 19.85 -2.03 -11.01
N ARG A 13 18.92 -2.49 -11.85
CA ARG A 13 19.04 -2.33 -13.30
C ARG A 13 18.79 -0.87 -13.65
N THR A 14 19.51 -0.35 -14.64
CA THR A 14 19.17 0.94 -15.24
C THR A 14 17.79 0.87 -15.89
N GLN A 15 16.95 1.87 -15.63
CA GLN A 15 15.56 1.93 -16.10
C GLN A 15 15.34 3.23 -16.88
N ARG A 16 14.54 3.18 -17.94
CA ARG A 16 14.06 4.37 -18.66
C ARG A 16 12.87 4.97 -17.92
N THR A 17 12.85 6.27 -17.77
CA THR A 17 11.77 7.04 -17.14
C THR A 17 11.70 8.44 -17.75
N VAL A 18 10.79 9.27 -17.26
CA VAL A 18 10.77 10.72 -17.50
C VAL A 18 11.07 11.46 -16.20
N ASP A 19 11.63 12.66 -16.30
CA ASP A 19 11.75 13.58 -15.18
C ASP A 19 10.46 14.42 -14.99
N MET A 20 10.46 15.31 -13.99
CA MET A 20 9.29 16.14 -13.65
C MET A 20 8.93 17.17 -14.74
N VAL A 21 9.83 17.44 -15.69
CA VAL A 21 9.57 18.33 -16.83
C VAL A 21 9.23 17.55 -18.11
N GLY A 22 9.09 16.23 -18.02
CA GLY A 22 8.66 15.35 -19.10
C GLY A 22 9.77 14.91 -20.05
N VAL A 23 11.04 15.14 -19.70
CA VAL A 23 12.18 14.77 -20.55
C VAL A 23 12.60 13.33 -20.23
N GLU A 24 12.80 12.52 -21.28
CA GLU A 24 13.27 11.13 -21.12
C GLU A 24 14.66 11.08 -20.49
N ARG A 25 14.81 10.21 -19.48
CA ARG A 25 16.09 9.96 -18.80
C ARG A 25 16.23 8.50 -18.39
N ASN A 26 17.48 8.08 -18.19
CA ASN A 26 17.80 6.82 -17.54
C ASN A 26 18.07 7.04 -16.06
N ILE A 27 17.57 6.15 -15.20
CA ILE A 27 17.83 6.14 -13.76
C ILE A 27 18.49 4.82 -13.34
N SER A 28 19.53 4.92 -12.51
CA SER A 28 20.10 3.78 -11.76
C SER A 28 19.90 4.06 -10.27
N ILE A 29 19.32 3.10 -9.55
CA ILE A 29 19.06 3.25 -8.12
C ILE A 29 19.99 2.32 -7.35
N GLU A 30 20.97 2.92 -6.70
CA GLU A 30 21.97 2.21 -5.90
C GLU A 30 21.45 1.86 -4.49
N GLY A 31 22.11 0.91 -3.83
CA GLY A 31 21.79 0.50 -2.46
C GLY A 31 21.10 -0.87 -2.35
N ARG A 32 20.39 -1.08 -1.23
CA ARG A 32 19.61 -2.30 -0.94
C ARG A 32 18.15 -2.09 -1.33
N HIS A 33 17.60 -3.06 -2.05
CA HIS A 33 16.19 -3.08 -2.47
C HIS A 33 15.56 -4.37 -1.96
N ASP A 34 14.28 -4.33 -1.63
CA ASP A 34 13.54 -5.56 -1.35
C ASP A 34 13.34 -6.34 -2.66
N PRO A 35 13.81 -7.60 -2.78
CA PRO A 35 13.54 -8.41 -3.96
C PRO A 35 12.05 -8.78 -4.08
N CYS A 36 11.32 -8.77 -2.97
CA CYS A 36 9.88 -8.94 -2.89
C CYS A 36 9.34 -8.17 -1.70
N ILE A 37 8.47 -7.19 -1.94
CA ILE A 37 7.86 -6.37 -0.89
C ILE A 37 6.66 -7.06 -0.21
N ALA A 38 6.12 -8.13 -0.80
CA ALA A 38 4.90 -8.79 -0.31
C ALA A 38 4.96 -9.24 1.16
N PRO A 39 6.06 -9.81 1.69
CA PRO A 39 6.13 -10.17 3.11
C PRO A 39 6.01 -8.97 4.05
N ARG A 40 6.50 -7.80 3.64
CA ARG A 40 6.40 -6.56 4.42
C ARG A 40 5.00 -5.94 4.37
N ILE A 41 4.20 -6.26 3.35
CA ILE A 41 2.84 -5.74 3.20
C ILE A 41 1.85 -6.45 4.12
N VAL A 42 2.09 -7.73 4.45
CA VAL A 42 1.19 -8.52 5.31
C VAL A 42 0.83 -7.80 6.62
N PRO A 43 1.79 -7.37 7.47
CA PRO A 43 1.44 -6.70 8.72
C PRO A 43 0.71 -5.36 8.49
N VAL A 44 1.03 -4.63 7.41
CA VAL A 44 0.33 -3.39 7.06
C VAL A 44 -1.14 -3.69 6.70
N ALA A 45 -1.37 -4.71 5.88
CA ALA A 45 -2.70 -5.12 5.46
C ALA A 45 -3.57 -5.59 6.64
N GLU A 46 -3.00 -6.33 7.58
CA GLU A 46 -3.67 -6.76 8.81
C GLU A 46 -4.10 -5.57 9.67
N CYS A 47 -3.20 -4.61 9.90
CA CYS A 47 -3.53 -3.39 10.63
C CYS A 47 -4.62 -2.57 9.93
N MET A 48 -4.53 -2.38 8.61
CA MET A 48 -5.53 -1.64 7.85
C MET A 48 -6.90 -2.31 7.91
N LEU A 49 -6.95 -3.65 7.82
CA LEU A 49 -8.19 -4.39 7.95
C LEU A 49 -8.81 -4.22 9.34
N ALA A 50 -8.00 -4.30 10.40
CA ALA A 50 -8.47 -4.11 11.77
C ALA A 50 -9.04 -2.71 11.99
N LEU A 51 -8.37 -1.67 11.49
CA LEU A 51 -8.85 -0.29 11.56
C LEU A 51 -10.18 -0.11 10.84
N VAL A 52 -10.32 -0.62 9.62
CA VAL A 52 -11.56 -0.53 8.84
C VAL A 52 -12.71 -1.26 9.52
N ILE A 53 -12.45 -2.44 10.11
CA ILE A 53 -13.48 -3.18 10.84
C ILE A 53 -13.95 -2.40 12.07
N ILE A 54 -13.03 -1.82 12.85
CA ILE A 54 -13.38 -1.01 14.02
C ILE A 54 -14.20 0.21 13.62
N ASP A 55 -13.80 0.92 12.57
CA ASP A 55 -14.53 2.08 12.07
C ASP A 55 -15.96 1.72 11.64
N ALA A 56 -16.12 0.61 10.90
CA ALA A 56 -17.44 0.12 10.51
C ALA A 56 -18.31 -0.28 11.71
N LEU A 57 -17.72 -0.87 12.76
CA LEU A 57 -18.44 -1.21 13.99
C LEU A 57 -18.89 0.02 14.77
N LEU A 58 -18.03 1.03 14.89
CA LEU A 58 -18.36 2.30 15.55
C LEU A 58 -19.47 3.03 14.80
N GLU A 59 -19.42 3.05 13.47
CA GLU A 59 -20.45 3.65 12.63
C GLU A 59 -21.79 2.91 12.78
N HIS A 60 -21.77 1.58 12.76
CA HIS A 60 -22.97 0.77 13.00
C HIS A 60 -23.56 0.99 14.41
N ALA A 61 -22.71 1.11 15.44
CA ALA A 61 -23.15 1.39 16.80
C ALA A 61 -23.93 2.72 16.90
N LYS A 62 -23.46 3.78 16.23
CA LYS A 62 -24.19 5.06 16.16
C LYS A 62 -25.58 4.92 15.57
N TYR A 63 -25.74 4.14 14.49
CA TYR A 63 -27.06 3.93 13.89
C TYR A 63 -28.00 3.16 14.82
N ARG A 64 -27.49 2.19 15.57
CA ARG A 64 -28.30 1.46 16.57
C ARG A 64 -28.76 2.36 17.70
N GLU A 65 -27.84 3.17 18.25
CA GLU A 65 -28.18 4.18 19.26
C GLU A 65 -29.24 5.16 18.75
N TRP A 66 -29.12 5.64 17.50
CA TRP A 66 -30.13 6.52 16.89
C TRP A 66 -31.48 5.82 16.68
N SER A 67 -31.48 4.52 16.37
CA SER A 67 -32.68 3.73 16.13
C SER A 67 -33.41 3.30 17.42
N GLY A 68 -32.81 3.57 18.60
CA GLY A 68 -33.39 3.23 19.90
C GLY A 68 -33.33 1.75 20.27
N GLU A 69 -32.45 0.97 19.62
CA GLU A 69 -32.13 -0.42 19.96
C GLU A 69 -30.94 -0.57 20.90
#